data_AF-A0A3B9BCG0-F1
#
_entry.id   AF-A0A3B9BCG0-F1
#
_cell.length_a   1.000
_cell.length_b   1.000
_cell.length_c   1.000
_cell.angle_alpha   90.00
_cell.angle_beta   90.00
_cell.angle_gamma   90.00
#
_symmetry.space_group_name_H-M   'P 1'
#
loop_
_entity.id
_entity.type
_entity.pdbx_description
1 polymer ?
#
loop_
_entity_poly.entity_id
_entity_poly.type
_entity_poly.pdbx_seq_one_letter_code
_entity_poly.pdbx_strand_id
1 'polypeptide(L)'
;MISTTDGPADWLKDRFFENFIEFGQATKAQIEILLVHQTNVDSLFLDSMPHLKGIIRLGVGYDKLDLKACEERQVSVTNIPGYCTEE
;
A
#
# COMPACT_ATOMS: atom_id res chain seq x y z
N MET A 1 6.59 -9.29 -2.95
CA MET A 1 6.87 -8.16 -3.89
C MET A 1 6.34 -6.84 -3.34
N ILE A 2 6.90 -5.72 -3.78
CA ILE A 2 6.45 -4.35 -3.50
C ILE A 2 5.62 -3.84 -4.68
N SER A 3 4.56 -3.11 -4.41
CA SER A 3 3.71 -2.48 -5.44
C SER A 3 3.17 -1.14 -4.95
N THR A 4 2.70 -0.32 -5.88
CA THR A 4 1.94 0.91 -5.57
C THR A 4 0.61 0.89 -6.31
N THR A 5 -0.49 1.28 -5.65
CA THR A 5 -1.81 1.38 -6.31
C THR A 5 -1.92 2.64 -7.16
N ASP A 6 -1.31 3.73 -6.69
CA ASP A 6 -1.43 5.07 -7.24
C ASP A 6 -0.39 6.02 -6.61
N GLY A 7 -0.39 7.28 -7.05
CA GLY A 7 0.37 8.36 -6.40
C GLY A 7 1.82 8.49 -6.86
N PRO A 8 2.66 9.26 -6.14
CA PRO A 8 3.99 9.67 -6.60
C PRO A 8 5.05 8.57 -6.55
N ALA A 9 4.68 7.32 -6.23
CA ALA A 9 5.63 6.23 -5.98
C ALA A 9 6.02 5.42 -7.23
N ASP A 10 5.82 5.95 -8.44
CA ASP A 10 6.24 5.28 -9.68
C ASP A 10 7.75 5.05 -9.75
N TRP A 11 8.55 5.85 -9.03
CA TRP A 11 10.01 5.68 -8.92
C TRP A 11 10.44 4.32 -8.35
N LEU A 12 9.54 3.59 -7.68
CA LEU A 12 9.80 2.22 -7.22
C LEU A 12 10.13 1.28 -8.37
N LYS A 13 9.53 1.50 -9.55
CA LYS A 13 9.73 0.68 -10.75
C LYS A 13 11.20 0.70 -11.17
N ASP A 14 11.80 1.88 -11.13
CA ASP A 14 13.19 2.08 -11.56
C ASP A 14 14.19 1.68 -10.46
N ARG A 15 13.87 1.99 -9.19
CA ARG A 15 14.77 1.77 -8.05
C ARG A 15 14.77 0.34 -7.52
N PHE A 16 13.66 -0.37 -7.64
CA PHE A 16 13.45 -1.70 -7.05
C PHE A 16 12.88 -2.71 -8.06
N PHE A 17 13.27 -2.62 -9.33
CA PHE A 17 12.71 -3.45 -10.42
C PHE A 17 12.69 -4.96 -10.14
N GLU A 18 13.68 -5.51 -9.42
CA GLU A 18 13.73 -6.94 -9.05
C GLU A 18 12.69 -7.34 -8.01
N ASN A 19 12.24 -6.39 -7.18
CA ASN A 19 11.29 -6.60 -6.09
C ASN A 19 9.94 -5.93 -6.36
N PHE A 20 9.79 -5.24 -7.49
CA PHE A 20 8.59 -4.53 -7.88
C PHE A 20 7.69 -5.40 -8.75
N ILE A 21 6.38 -5.31 -8.52
CA ILE A 21 5.37 -5.89 -9.40
C ILE A 21 4.31 -4.84 -9.71
N GLU A 22 3.87 -4.77 -10.97
CA GLU A 22 2.78 -3.87 -11.36
C GLU A 22 1.49 -4.25 -10.64
N PHE A 23 0.79 -3.25 -10.12
CA PHE A 23 -0.47 -3.47 -9.43
C PHE A 23 -1.56 -3.90 -10.42
N GLY A 24 -2.17 -5.06 -10.18
CA GLY A 24 -3.24 -5.59 -11.01
C GLY A 24 -3.90 -6.81 -10.37
N GLN A 25 -5.10 -7.17 -10.81
CA GLN A 25 -5.87 -8.25 -10.18
C GLN A 25 -5.10 -9.59 -10.17
N ALA A 26 -4.36 -9.90 -11.22
CA ALA A 26 -3.57 -11.13 -11.33
C ALA A 26 -2.31 -11.14 -10.41
N THR A 27 -1.84 -9.97 -9.98
CA THR A 27 -0.58 -9.81 -9.24
C THR A 27 -0.80 -9.59 -7.74
N LYS A 28 -2.01 -9.21 -7.32
CA LYS A 28 -2.35 -8.88 -5.93
C LYS A 28 -1.91 -9.90 -4.88
N ALA A 29 -2.03 -11.19 -5.17
CA ALA A 29 -1.60 -12.24 -4.26
C ALA A 29 -0.07 -12.28 -4.05
N GLN A 30 0.74 -11.70 -4.92
CA GLN A 30 2.20 -11.71 -4.81
C GLN A 30 2.74 -10.49 -4.04
N ILE A 31 1.86 -9.54 -3.70
CA ILE A 31 2.22 -8.29 -3.06
C ILE A 31 2.30 -8.50 -1.55
N GLU A 32 3.43 -8.12 -0.97
CA GLU A 32 3.69 -8.18 0.47
C GLU A 32 3.71 -6.79 1.10
N ILE A 33 4.15 -5.78 0.35
CA ILE A 33 4.17 -4.39 0.78
C ILE A 33 3.47 -3.53 -0.27
N LEU A 34 2.52 -2.73 0.17
CA LEU A 34 1.75 -1.86 -0.72
C LEU A 34 1.92 -0.39 -0.32
N LEU A 35 2.29 0.44 -1.29
CA LEU A 35 2.24 1.89 -1.16
C LEU A 35 0.91 2.39 -1.72
N VAL A 36 0.25 3.28 -0.96
CA VAL A 36 -1.09 3.80 -1.31
C VAL A 36 -1.15 5.29 -1.03
N HIS A 37 -1.70 6.08 -1.96
CA HIS A 37 -1.90 7.52 -1.76
C HIS A 37 -3.40 7.89 -1.66
N GLN A 38 -4.17 7.53 -2.69
CA GLN A 38 -5.57 7.91 -2.87
C GLN A 38 -6.52 6.72 -2.98
N THR A 39 -6.03 5.50 -3.20
CA THR A 39 -6.87 4.30 -3.23
C THR A 39 -7.47 4.00 -1.86
N ASN A 40 -8.75 3.62 -1.85
CA ASN A 40 -9.43 3.12 -0.65
C ASN A 40 -9.09 1.64 -0.45
N VAL A 41 -8.63 1.32 0.74
CA VAL A 41 -8.24 -0.04 1.17
C VAL A 41 -9.23 -0.49 2.24
N ASP A 42 -10.31 -1.11 1.79
CA ASP A 42 -11.34 -1.70 2.64
C ASP A 42 -11.10 -3.21 2.84
N SER A 43 -11.95 -3.87 3.63
CA SER A 43 -11.85 -5.32 3.86
C SER A 43 -11.86 -6.14 2.56
N LEU A 44 -12.68 -5.78 1.57
CA LEU A 44 -12.77 -6.51 0.29
C LEU A 44 -11.49 -6.36 -0.53
N PHE A 45 -10.85 -5.19 -0.47
CA PHE A 45 -9.55 -4.96 -1.06
C PHE A 45 -8.50 -5.86 -0.41
N LEU A 46 -8.47 -5.91 0.93
CA LEU A 46 -7.53 -6.73 1.69
C LEU A 46 -7.74 -8.23 1.45
N ASP A 47 -8.97 -8.69 1.26
CA ASP A 47 -9.29 -10.10 0.96
C ASP A 47 -8.64 -10.58 -0.34
N SER A 48 -8.40 -9.67 -1.28
CA SER A 48 -7.71 -9.99 -2.54
C SER A 48 -6.18 -10.08 -2.42
N MET A 49 -5.62 -9.84 -1.23
CA MET A 49 -4.17 -9.75 -0.98
C MET A 49 -3.72 -10.63 0.20
N PRO A 50 -3.80 -11.97 0.08
CA PRO A 50 -3.57 -12.90 1.19
C PRO A 50 -2.15 -12.90 1.77
N HIS A 51 -1.18 -12.35 1.03
CA HIS A 51 0.22 -12.29 1.45
C HIS A 51 0.68 -10.89 1.88
N LEU A 52 -0.25 -9.92 1.95
CA LEU A 52 0.06 -8.56 2.36
C LEU A 52 0.53 -8.55 3.82
N LYS A 53 1.67 -7.91 4.06
CA LYS A 53 2.31 -7.78 5.38
C LYS A 53 2.29 -6.33 5.87
N GLY A 54 2.30 -5.37 4.94
CA GLY A 54 2.27 -3.98 5.32
C GLY A 54 1.79 -3.01 4.25
N ILE A 55 1.28 -1.88 4.73
CA ILE A 55 0.82 -0.76 3.90
C ILE A 55 1.55 0.50 4.35
N ILE A 56 2.13 1.21 3.38
CA ILE A 56 2.71 2.54 3.57
C ILE A 56 1.78 3.55 2.91
N ARG A 57 1.09 4.32 3.74
CA ARG A 57 0.23 5.41 3.30
C ARG A 57 1.08 6.63 2.97
N LEU A 58 1.05 7.03 1.71
CA LEU A 58 1.66 8.26 1.20
C LEU A 58 0.75 9.46 1.52
N GLY A 59 0.79 9.91 2.78
CA GLY A 59 -0.06 10.97 3.28
C GLY A 59 -0.24 10.94 4.79
N VAL A 60 -0.86 11.99 5.34
CA VAL A 60 -0.95 12.21 6.80
C VAL A 60 -2.05 11.38 7.47
N GLY A 61 -3.26 11.35 6.91
CA GLY A 61 -4.40 10.61 7.49
C GLY A 61 -4.42 9.11 7.17
N TYR A 62 -5.28 8.37 7.86
CA TYR A 62 -5.61 6.95 7.64
C TYR A 62 -7.07 6.74 7.18
N ASP A 63 -7.74 7.82 6.77
CA ASP A 63 -9.16 7.86 6.37
C ASP A 63 -9.53 6.87 5.25
N LYS A 64 -8.55 6.45 4.45
CA LYS A 64 -8.73 5.51 3.33
C LYS A 64 -8.43 4.05 3.68
N LEU A 65 -8.03 3.78 4.91
CA LEU A 65 -7.59 2.46 5.36
C LEU A 65 -8.56 1.93 6.41
N ASP A 66 -9.12 0.76 6.17
CA ASP A 66 -9.80 0.00 7.22
C ASP A 66 -8.75 -0.58 8.18
N LEU A 67 -8.37 0.24 9.17
CA LEU A 67 -7.35 -0.11 10.15
C LEU A 67 -7.72 -1.35 10.95
N LYS A 68 -9.02 -1.56 11.22
CA LYS A 68 -9.49 -2.73 11.94
C LYS A 68 -9.30 -3.99 11.10
N ALA A 69 -9.69 -3.96 9.83
CA ALA A 69 -9.46 -5.07 8.92
C ALA A 69 -7.97 -5.37 8.69
N CYS A 70 -7.11 -4.34 8.72
CA CYS A 70 -5.66 -4.49 8.69
C CYS A 70 -5.13 -5.19 9.95
N GLU A 71 -5.57 -4.74 11.13
CA GLU A 71 -5.18 -5.30 12.42
C GLU A 71 -5.59 -6.78 12.55
N GLU A 72 -6.84 -7.11 12.20
CA GLU A 72 -7.36 -8.49 12.19
C GLU A 72 -6.54 -9.43 11.28
N ARG A 73 -5.94 -8.88 10.22
CA ARG A 73 -5.10 -9.60 9.25
C ARG A 73 -3.59 -9.51 9.56
N GLN A 74 -3.21 -8.87 10.67
CA GLN A 74 -1.81 -8.63 11.06
C GLN A 74 -1.01 -7.83 10.00
N VAL A 75 -1.70 -6.98 9.24
CA VAL A 75 -1.09 -6.07 8.26
C VAL A 75 -0.65 -4.81 8.99
N SER A 76 0.65 -4.54 8.99
CA SER A 76 1.20 -3.33 9.59
C SER A 76 0.89 -2.11 8.73
N VAL A 77 0.40 -1.04 9.33
CA VAL A 77 0.09 0.20 8.60
C VAL A 77 0.95 1.33 9.14
N THR A 78 1.55 2.10 8.23
CA THR A 78 2.27 3.33 8.56
C THR A 78 1.86 4.43 7.61
N ASN A 79 2.00 5.68 8.03
CA ASN A 79 1.74 6.87 7.24
C ASN A 79 3.00 7.74 7.14
N ILE A 80 2.89 8.86 6.44
CA ILE A 80 3.93 9.88 6.40
C ILE A 80 3.35 11.15 7.05
N PRO A 81 3.55 11.37 8.37
CA PRO A 81 2.96 12.51 9.08
C PRO A 81 3.39 13.87 8.53
N GLY A 82 4.60 13.97 7.99
CA GLY A 82 5.12 15.17 7.30
C GLY A 82 4.80 15.21 5.80
N TYR A 83 3.81 14.46 5.33
CA TYR A 83 3.44 14.49 3.92
C TYR A 83 2.77 15.82 3.58
N CYS A 84 3.21 16.46 2.50
CA CYS A 84 2.74 17.78 2.05
C CYS A 84 3.06 18.94 3.02
N THR A 85 3.91 18.71 4.02
CA THR A 85 4.59 19.80 4.74
C THR A 85 5.87 20.13 3.99
N GLU A 86 5.75 20.87 2.90
CA GLU A 86 6.85 21.67 2.37
C GLU A 86 6.95 22.92 3.25
N GLU A 87 8.14 23.21 3.78
CA GLU A 87 8.51 24.58 4.16
C GLU A 87 8.89 25.39 2.92
#